data_AF-A0A3C0NI44-F1
#
_entry.id   AF-A0A3C0NI44-F1
#
_cell.length_a   1.000
_cell.length_b   1.000
_cell.length_c   1.000
_cell.angle_alpha   90.00
_cell.angle_beta   90.00
_cell.angle_gamma   90.00
#
_symmetry.space_group_name_H-M   'P 1'
#
loop_
_entity.id
_entity.type
_entity.pdbx_description
1 polymer ?
#
loop_
_entity_poly.entity_id
_entity_poly.type
_entity_poly.pdbx_seq_one_letter_code
_entity_poly.pdbx_strand_id
1 'polypeptide(L)' 'WSEWNVWGDLEWHLLQYEAHQKLKQFTSDLNKLYRSESALHTQDFAQEGFQWIDCSDNRHSVVSFIRSAKDSKEFVITVC' A
#
# COMPACT_ATOMS: atom_id res chain seq x y z
N TRP A 1 19.60 0.21 14.73
CA TRP A 1 18.20 0.65 14.65
C TRP A 1 18.02 1.70 15.74
N SER A 2 17.57 2.89 15.36
CA SER A 2 17.32 4.01 16.28
C SER A 2 15.84 4.34 16.24
N GLU A 3 15.28 4.70 17.39
CA GLU A 3 13.93 5.24 17.48
C GLU A 3 13.90 6.69 16.98
N TRP A 4 12.71 7.21 16.71
CA TRP A 4 12.54 8.63 16.40
C TRP A 4 12.91 9.47 17.63
N ASN A 5 13.83 10.41 17.44
CA ASN A 5 14.26 11.35 18.46
C ASN A 5 13.78 12.76 18.12
N VAL A 6 12.87 13.31 18.94
CA VAL A 6 12.33 14.66 18.76
C VAL A 6 13.40 15.77 18.91
N TRP A 7 14.49 15.48 19.61
CA TRP A 7 15.58 16.44 19.88
C TRP A 7 16.69 16.43 18.82
N GLY A 8 16.57 15.56 17.82
CA GLY A 8 17.54 15.44 16.73
C GLY A 8 16.87 15.42 15.37
N ASP A 9 17.70 15.30 14.34
CA ASP A 9 17.23 15.11 12.98
C ASP A 9 17.00 13.63 12.66
N LEU A 10 16.38 13.36 11.51
CA LEU A 10 16.33 12.02 10.94
C LEU A 10 17.72 11.57 10.48
N GLU A 11 17.94 10.26 10.46
CA GLU A 11 19.19 9.62 10.05
C GLU A 11 19.36 9.65 8.51
N TRP A 12 19.44 10.84 7.91
CA TRP A 12 19.47 11.06 6.45
C TRP A 12 20.65 10.36 5.76
N HIS A 13 21.76 10.17 6.46
CA HIS A 13 22.94 9.49 5.94
C HIS A 13 22.65 8.05 5.51
N LEU A 14 21.60 7.40 6.05
CA LEU A 14 21.20 6.06 5.67
C LEU A 14 20.78 5.95 4.19
N LEU A 15 20.33 7.06 3.58
CA LEU A 15 20.00 7.10 2.14
C LEU A 15 21.21 6.96 1.22
N GLN A 16 22.43 6.91 1.75
CA GLN A 16 23.63 6.59 0.98
C GLN A 16 23.75 5.08 0.70
N TYR A 17 23.03 4.22 1.44
CA TYR A 17 23.06 2.78 1.27
C TYR A 17 21.88 2.27 0.44
N GLU A 18 22.15 1.32 -0.44
CA GLU A 18 21.20 0.80 -1.44
C GLU A 18 19.89 0.29 -0.82
N ALA A 19 19.94 -0.40 0.33
CA ALA A 19 18.75 -0.95 0.97
C ALA A 19 17.71 0.13 1.32
N HIS A 20 18.17 1.28 1.85
CA HIS A 20 17.30 2.39 2.20
C HIS A 20 16.81 3.15 0.96
N GLN A 21 17.64 3.25 -0.09
CA GLN A 21 17.24 3.82 -1.38
C GLN A 21 16.11 2.99 -2.02
N LYS A 22 16.21 1.65 -1.99
CA LYS A 22 15.17 0.76 -2.52
C LYS A 22 13.85 0.90 -1.77
N LEU A 23 13.88 1.00 -0.44
CA LEU A 23 12.67 1.24 0.34
C LEU A 23 12.05 2.60 0.01
N LYS A 24 12.87 3.66 -0.09
CA LYS A 24 12.40 4.99 -0.50
C LYS A 24 11.79 4.97 -1.90
N GLN A 25 12.40 4.25 -2.83
CA GLN A 25 11.90 4.11 -4.20
C GLN A 25 10.58 3.33 -4.23
N PHE A 26 10.51 2.22 -3.50
CA PHE A 26 9.28 1.43 -3.33
C PHE A 26 8.13 2.32 -2.83
N THR A 27 8.32 3.10 -1.76
CA THR A 27 7.29 4.01 -1.25
C THR A 27 6.93 5.09 -2.27
N SER A 28 7.91 5.59 -3.04
CA SER A 28 7.64 6.57 -4.10
C SER A 28 6.76 5.99 -5.21
N ASP A 29 6.99 4.74 -5.61
CA ASP A 29 6.24 4.09 -6.68
C ASP A 29 4.87 3.62 -6.20
N LEU A 30 4.76 3.15 -4.95
CA LEU A 30 3.49 2.86 -4.30
C LEU A 30 2.58 4.10 -4.24
N ASN A 31 3.13 5.27 -3.89
CA ASN A 31 2.36 6.51 -3.88
C ASN A 31 1.91 6.95 -5.29
N LYS A 32 2.68 6.64 -6.34
CA LYS A 32 2.25 6.89 -7.72
C LYS A 32 1.08 5.98 -8.08
N LEU A 33 1.18 4.68 -7.78
CA LEU A 33 0.13 3.70 -7.99
C LEU A 33 -1.16 4.10 -7.27
N TYR A 34 -1.07 4.45 -5.98
CA TYR A 34 -2.23 4.86 -5.19
C TYR A 34 -2.98 6.06 -5.80
N ARG A 35 -2.24 7.01 -6.37
CA ARG A 35 -2.80 8.21 -7.01
C ARG A 35 -3.33 7.94 -8.43
N SER A 36 -2.75 7.00 -9.16
CA SER A 36 -3.20 6.67 -10.52
C SER A 36 -4.43 5.75 -10.52
N GLU A 37 -4.53 4.85 -9.54
CA GLU A 37 -5.63 3.88 -9.45
C GLU A 37 -6.80 4.45 -8.64
N SER A 38 -7.84 4.90 -9.34
CA SER A 38 -9.08 5.43 -8.75
C SER A 38 -9.76 4.43 -7.78
N ALA A 39 -9.65 3.13 -8.08
CA ALA A 39 -10.19 2.04 -7.26
C ALA A 39 -9.60 1.99 -5.84
N LEU A 40 -8.40 2.54 -5.63
CA LEU A 40 -7.72 2.49 -4.33
C LEU A 40 -8.17 3.59 -3.36
N HIS A 41 -8.92 4.61 -3.81
CA HIS A 41 -9.29 5.75 -2.96
C HIS A 41 -10.70 6.33 -3.17
N THR A 42 -11.38 6.07 -4.30
CA THR A 42 -12.67 6.74 -4.60
C THR A 42 -13.87 6.17 -3.83
N GLN A 43 -13.78 4.93 -3.34
CA GLN A 43 -14.86 4.23 -2.61
C GLN A 43 -14.42 3.70 -1.24
N ASP A 44 -13.47 4.34 -0.56
CA ASP A 44 -12.94 3.87 0.74
C ASP A 44 -14.02 3.69 1.83
N PHE A 45 -15.13 4.43 1.75
CA PHE A 45 -16.19 4.44 2.76
C PHE A 45 -17.50 3.80 2.29
N ALA A 46 -17.49 3.14 1.13
CA ALA A 46 -18.66 2.48 0.55
C ALA A 46 -18.46 0.96 0.55
N GLN A 47 -19.55 0.21 0.78
CA GLN A 47 -19.48 -1.26 0.81
C GLN A 47 -19.08 -1.82 -0.57
N GLU A 48 -19.50 -1.16 -1.64
CA GLU A 48 -19.21 -1.50 -3.04
C GLU A 48 -17.72 -1.33 -3.39
N GLY A 49 -16.97 -0.57 -2.60
CA GLY A 49 -15.55 -0.31 -2.81
C GLY A 49 -14.61 -1.46 -2.42
N PHE A 50 -15.13 -2.48 -1.73
CA PHE A 50 -14.33 -3.61 -1.24
C PHE A 50 -15.10 -4.92 -1.26
N GLN A 51 -14.45 -5.99 -1.70
CA GLN A 51 -14.99 -7.35 -1.62
C GLN A 51 -13.88 -8.37 -1.35
N TRP A 52 -14.07 -9.25 -0.36
CA TRP A 52 -13.21 -10.41 -0.17
C TRP A 52 -13.35 -11.40 -1.34
N ILE A 53 -12.21 -11.90 -1.84
CA ILE A 53 -12.17 -13.07 -2.73
C ILE A 53 -11.98 -14.33 -1.86
N ASP A 54 -10.93 -14.34 -1.05
CA ASP A 54 -10.68 -15.38 -0.03
C ASP A 54 -9.89 -14.76 1.14
N CYS A 55 -10.35 -15.04 2.36
CA CYS A 55 -9.67 -14.66 3.60
C CYS A 55 -9.58 -15.82 4.60
N SER A 56 -9.79 -17.05 4.13
CA SER A 56 -9.87 -18.25 4.97
C SER A 56 -8.56 -19.05 5.04
N ASP A 57 -7.59 -18.78 4.18
CA ASP A 57 -6.30 -19.49 4.14
C ASP A 57 -5.30 -19.04 5.23
N ASN A 58 -5.71 -19.24 6.48
CA ASN A 58 -4.89 -18.96 7.66
C ASN A 58 -3.66 -19.88 7.79
N ARG A 59 -3.64 -21.02 7.08
CA ARG A 59 -2.53 -21.97 7.13
C ARG A 59 -1.32 -21.46 6.35
N HIS A 60 -1.55 -20.70 5.28
CA HIS A 60 -0.49 -20.10 4.47
C HIS A 60 -0.38 -18.58 4.67
N SER A 61 -1.23 -18.00 5.52
CA SER A 61 -1.31 -16.55 5.74
C SER A 61 -1.63 -15.76 4.47
N VAL A 62 -2.47 -16.33 3.60
CA VAL A 62 -2.83 -15.72 2.31
C VAL A 62 -4.23 -15.10 2.38
N VAL A 63 -4.36 -13.88 1.84
CA VAL A 63 -5.66 -13.23 1.65
C VAL A 63 -5.74 -12.56 0.29
N SER A 64 -6.95 -12.48 -0.28
CA SER A 64 -7.19 -11.81 -1.56
C SER A 64 -8.52 -11.05 -1.56
N PHE A 65 -8.53 -9.88 -2.21
CA PHE A 65 -9.70 -9.00 -2.25
C PHE A 65 -9.71 -8.11 -3.49
N ILE A 66 -10.87 -7.53 -3.78
CA ILE A 66 -11.10 -6.56 -4.85
C ILE A 66 -11.29 -5.17 -4.25
N ARG A 67 -10.69 -4.17 -4.89
CA ARG A 67 -11.01 -2.74 -4.71
C ARG A 67 -11.67 -2.22 -5.98
N SER A 68 -12.78 -1.48 -5.86
CA SER A 68 -13.55 -0.98 -7.01
C SER A 68 -13.65 0.54 -7.02
N ALA A 69 -13.58 1.14 -8.20
CA ALA A 69 -13.71 2.58 -8.37
C ALA A 69 -15.17 3.04 -8.29
N LYS A 70 -15.38 4.34 -8.03
CA LYS A 70 -16.71 4.97 -8.11
C LYS A 70 -17.07 5.24 -9.57
N ASP A 71 -18.32 4.96 -9.94
CA ASP A 71 -18.90 5.30 -11.25
C ASP A 71 -18.09 4.77 -12.46
N SER A 72 -17.27 3.75 -12.25
CA SER A 72 -16.32 3.16 -13.19
C SER A 72 -16.31 1.64 -13.03
N LYS A 73 -15.92 0.93 -14.10
CA LYS A 73 -15.71 -0.54 -14.06
C LYS A 73 -14.27 -0.91 -13.71
N GLU A 74 -13.44 0.05 -13.34
CA GLU A 74 -12.06 -0.19 -12.91
C GLU A 74 -12.06 -0.84 -11.53
N PHE A 75 -11.22 -1.88 -11.40
CA PHE A 75 -11.00 -2.57 -10.15
C PHE A 75 -9.57 -3.08 -10.06
N VAL A 76 -9.10 -3.28 -8.83
CA VAL A 76 -7.79 -3.87 -8.52
C VAL A 76 -8.01 -5.15 -7.73
N ILE A 77 -7.36 -6.23 -8.15
CA ILE A 77 -7.27 -7.46 -7.36
C ILE A 77 -5.96 -7.40 -6.57
N THR A 78 -6.08 -7.52 -5.26
CA THR A 78 -4.93 -7.56 -4.35
C THR A 78 -4.80 -8.95 -3.76
N VAL A 79 -3.58 -9.46 -3.71
CA VAL A 79 -3.22 -10.74 -3.07
C VAL A 79 -2.06 -10.46 -2.12
N CYS A 80 -2.21 -10.88 -0.87
CA CYS A 80 -1.21 -10.76 0.19
C CYS A 80 -0.79 -12.14 0.67
#